data_AF-A0A7J7KJG1-F1
#
_entry.id   AF-A0A7J7KJG1-F1
#
_cell.length_a   1.000
_cell.length_b   1.000
_cell.length_c   1.000
_cell.angle_alpha   90.00
_cell.angle_beta   90.00
_cell.angle_gamma   90.00
#
_symmetry.space_group_name_H-M   'P 1'
#
loop_
_entity.id
_entity.type
_entity.pdbx_description
1 polymer ?
#
loop_
_entity_poly.entity_id
_entity_poly.type
_entity_poly.pdbx_seq_one_letter_code
_entity_poly.pdbx_strand_id
1 'polypeptide(L)'
;MDGQSYREGFLSVVPEAALNLITWREIEIRICGNPEITIEELRKSVHLDELEASDERMKMFWEAMTNFSYEDRSRFLRFVTGRKRLPCPLYISPNKASAIDCLPESSTCSNTLYLPRYSSITVAEQKLRYAAYNCVAIDTDLNLGNEL
;
A
#
# COMPACT_ATOMS: atom_id res chain seq x y z
N MET A 1 -1.87 10.54 -27.99
CA MET A 1 -0.71 9.66 -27.74
C MET A 1 -1.11 8.30 -28.27
N ASP A 2 -0.54 7.93 -29.41
CA ASP A 2 -1.01 6.78 -30.16
C ASP A 2 -0.31 5.53 -29.61
N GLY A 3 -1.09 4.50 -29.26
CA GLY A 3 -0.58 3.27 -28.61
C GLY A 3 0.49 2.52 -29.40
N GLN A 4 0.68 2.86 -30.68
CA GLN A 4 1.70 2.33 -31.57
C GLN A 4 3.13 2.56 -31.05
N SER A 5 3.45 3.77 -30.59
CA SER A 5 4.81 4.09 -30.12
C SER A 5 5.18 3.32 -28.84
N TYR A 6 4.22 3.08 -27.93
CA TYR A 6 4.45 2.25 -26.74
C TYR A 6 4.70 0.78 -27.11
N ARG A 7 3.93 0.25 -28.07
CA ARG A 7 4.08 -1.13 -28.53
C ARG A 7 5.44 -1.34 -29.20
N GLU A 8 5.83 -0.46 -30.10
CA GLU A 8 7.13 -0.52 -30.79
C GLU A 8 8.29 -0.46 -29.79
N GLY A 9 8.23 0.49 -28.83
CA GLY A 9 9.23 0.59 -27.78
C GLY A 9 9.31 -0.67 -26.91
N PHE A 10 8.18 -1.22 -26.49
CA PHE A 10 8.16 -2.44 -25.68
C PHE A 10 8.70 -3.65 -26.44
N LEU A 11 8.30 -3.83 -27.71
CA LEU A 11 8.75 -4.93 -28.56
C LEU A 11 10.22 -4.83 -28.99
N SER A 12 10.84 -3.65 -28.89
CA SER A 12 12.28 -3.50 -29.11
C SER A 12 13.13 -4.21 -28.04
N VAL A 13 12.55 -4.47 -26.86
CA VAL A 13 13.22 -5.12 -25.71
C VAL A 13 12.66 -6.52 -25.46
N VAL A 14 11.33 -6.68 -25.56
CA VAL A 14 10.66 -7.95 -25.27
C VAL A 14 10.22 -8.63 -26.58
N PRO A 15 10.74 -9.82 -26.91
CA PRO A 15 10.37 -10.52 -28.14
C PRO A 15 8.88 -10.84 -28.21
N GLU A 16 8.25 -10.58 -29.35
CA GLU A 16 6.81 -10.83 -29.57
C GLU A 16 6.45 -12.32 -29.36
N ALA A 17 7.33 -13.23 -29.74
CA ALA A 17 7.15 -14.67 -29.51
C ALA A 17 7.01 -15.01 -28.01
N ALA A 18 7.72 -14.30 -27.13
CA ALA A 18 7.60 -14.51 -25.68
C ALA A 18 6.26 -14.00 -25.15
N LEU A 19 5.71 -12.92 -25.73
CA LEU A 19 4.39 -12.38 -25.37
C LEU A 19 3.25 -13.31 -25.78
N ASN A 20 3.41 -14.08 -26.86
CA ASN A 20 2.42 -15.07 -27.28
C ASN A 20 2.35 -16.29 -26.35
N LEU A 21 3.35 -16.50 -25.50
CA LEU A 21 3.42 -17.63 -24.56
C LEU A 21 2.91 -17.28 -23.15
N ILE A 22 2.56 -16.02 -22.90
CA ILE A 22 2.18 -15.52 -21.57
C ILE A 22 0.85 -14.76 -21.66
N THR A 23 0.01 -14.92 -20.65
CA THR A 23 -1.23 -14.17 -20.56
C THR A 23 -0.99 -12.73 -20.09
N TRP A 24 -1.92 -11.83 -20.40
CA TRP A 24 -1.84 -10.44 -19.92
C TRP A 24 -1.77 -10.35 -18.39
N ARG A 25 -2.41 -11.28 -17.66
CA ARG A 25 -2.39 -11.35 -16.20
C ARG A 25 -1.02 -11.70 -15.65
N GLU A 26 -0.33 -12.65 -16.28
CA GLU A 26 1.02 -13.02 -15.86
C GLU A 26 2.02 -11.92 -16.18
N ILE A 27 1.86 -11.19 -17.29
CA ILE A 27 2.65 -9.98 -17.56
C ILE A 27 2.40 -8.94 -16.46
N GLU A 28 1.13 -8.69 -16.13
CA GLU A 28 0.75 -7.73 -15.08
C GLU A 28 1.38 -8.10 -13.72
N ILE A 29 1.32 -9.37 -13.32
CA ILE A 29 1.93 -9.83 -12.05
C ILE A 29 3.45 -9.68 -12.10
N ARG A 30 4.10 -9.96 -13.22
CA ARG A 30 5.57 -9.83 -13.36
C ARG A 30 6.04 -8.39 -13.33
N ILE A 31 5.28 -7.47 -13.92
CA ILE A 31 5.65 -6.05 -14.00
C ILE A 31 5.22 -5.30 -12.74
N CYS A 32 3.97 -5.48 -12.31
CA CYS A 32 3.36 -4.69 -11.25
C CYS A 32 3.42 -5.39 -9.88
N GLY A 33 3.69 -6.69 -9.82
CA GLY A 33 3.65 -7.50 -8.60
C GLY A 33 2.29 -8.16 -8.36
N ASN A 34 2.22 -9.00 -7.31
CA ASN A 34 0.98 -9.68 -6.90
C ASN A 34 -0.02 -8.66 -6.32
N PRO A 35 -1.28 -8.60 -6.80
CA PRO A 35 -2.33 -7.78 -6.19
C PRO A 35 -2.75 -8.28 -4.80
N GLU A 36 -2.56 -9.56 -4.49
CA GLU A 36 -2.95 -10.16 -3.21
C GLU A 36 -1.78 -10.11 -2.22
N ILE A 37 -1.79 -9.10 -1.34
CA ILE A 37 -0.72 -8.92 -0.34
C ILE A 37 -0.99 -9.81 0.88
N THR A 38 -0.15 -10.82 1.07
CA THR A 38 -0.18 -11.66 2.28
C THR A 38 0.42 -10.94 3.48
N ILE A 39 0.13 -11.42 4.70
CA ILE A 39 0.70 -10.84 5.92
C ILE A 39 2.21 -11.08 5.99
N GLU A 40 2.65 -12.23 5.50
CA GLU A 40 4.04 -12.65 5.47
C GLU A 40 4.87 -11.73 4.56
N GLU A 41 4.33 -11.37 3.39
CA GLU A 41 4.97 -10.41 2.48
C GLU A 41 4.96 -9.00 3.05
N LEU A 42 3.86 -8.57 3.67
CA LEU A 42 3.79 -7.27 4.33
C LEU A 42 4.82 -7.16 5.46
N ARG A 43 4.94 -8.17 6.31
CA ARG A 43 5.95 -8.23 7.40
C ARG A 43 7.38 -8.08 6.90
N LYS A 44 7.72 -8.69 5.75
CA LYS A 44 9.06 -8.56 5.14
C LYS A 44 9.35 -7.15 4.62
N SER A 45 8.30 -6.36 4.40
CA SER A 45 8.40 -5.01 3.84
C SER A 45 8.35 -3.92 4.92
N VAL A 46 8.01 -4.28 6.16
CA VAL A 46 7.88 -3.34 7.29
C VAL A 46 9.19 -3.20 8.05
N HIS A 47 9.60 -1.96 8.23
CA HIS A 47 10.74 -1.52 9.04
C HIS A 47 10.21 -0.65 10.19
N LEU A 48 10.77 -0.81 11.39
CA LEU A 48 10.38 -0.05 12.56
C LEU A 48 11.41 1.04 12.84
N ASP A 49 10.93 2.26 13.05
CA ASP A 49 11.75 3.42 13.42
C ASP A 49 11.25 3.95 14.76
N GLU A 50 12.15 4.05 15.76
CA GLU A 50 11.79 4.50 17.12
C GLU A 50 10.65 3.70 17.78
N LEU A 51 10.40 2.48 17.29
CA LEU A 51 9.40 1.53 17.77
C LEU A 51 10.03 0.15 17.87
N GLU A 52 9.68 -0.56 18.95
CA GLU A 52 10.07 -1.95 19.14
C GLU A 52 8.94 -2.87 18.70
N ALA A 53 9.29 -4.07 18.21
CA ALA A 53 8.30 -5.06 17.80
C ALA A 53 7.37 -5.51 18.95
N SER A 54 7.81 -5.38 20.19
CA SER A 54 7.04 -5.68 21.41
C SER A 54 6.06 -4.58 21.83
N ASP A 55 6.12 -3.39 21.22
CA ASP A 55 5.22 -2.27 21.53
C ASP A 55 3.76 -2.67 21.28
N GLU A 56 2.87 -2.25 22.18
CA GLU A 56 1.44 -2.58 22.10
C GLU A 56 0.80 -2.08 20.81
N ARG A 57 1.26 -0.93 20.29
CA ARG A 57 0.83 -0.40 19.00
C ARG A 57 1.09 -1.39 17.86
N MET A 58 2.25 -2.05 17.89
CA MET A 58 2.62 -3.02 16.86
C MET A 58 1.80 -4.29 16.94
N LYS A 59 1.43 -4.75 18.15
CA LYS A 59 0.52 -5.89 18.32
C LYS A 59 -0.85 -5.60 17.71
N MET A 60 -1.45 -4.47 18.09
CA MET A 60 -2.74 -4.03 17.56
C MET A 60 -2.69 -3.81 16.05
N PHE A 61 -1.59 -3.25 15.53
CA PHE A 61 -1.38 -3.08 14.10
C PHE A 61 -1.39 -4.41 13.35
N TRP A 62 -0.60 -5.40 13.80
CA TRP A 62 -0.54 -6.69 13.12
C TRP A 62 -1.84 -7.49 13.21
N GLU A 63 -2.55 -7.38 14.32
CA GLU A 63 -3.88 -7.99 14.46
C GLU A 63 -4.88 -7.34 13.49
N ALA A 64 -4.92 -6.01 13.41
CA ALA A 64 -5.73 -5.30 12.42
C ALA A 64 -5.37 -5.70 10.97
N MET A 65 -4.08 -5.77 10.62
CA MET A 65 -3.66 -6.21 9.28
C MET A 65 -4.11 -7.64 8.98
N THR A 66 -4.08 -8.53 9.98
CA THR A 66 -4.54 -9.92 9.82
C THR A 66 -6.03 -9.97 9.49
N ASN A 67 -6.84 -9.11 10.10
CA ASN A 67 -8.28 -8.98 9.83
C ASN A 67 -8.61 -8.25 8.51
N PHE A 68 -7.63 -7.57 7.90
CA PHE A 68 -7.82 -6.91 6.61
C PHE A 68 -7.88 -7.93 5.46
N SER A 69 -8.77 -7.67 4.50
CA SER A 69 -8.78 -8.36 3.22
C SER A 69 -7.55 -8.00 2.38
N TYR A 70 -7.33 -8.71 1.26
CA TYR A 70 -6.27 -8.34 0.31
C TYR A 70 -6.45 -6.93 -0.24
N GLU A 71 -7.69 -6.51 -0.52
CA GLU A 71 -7.99 -5.16 -0.98
C GLU A 71 -7.68 -4.12 0.10
N ASP A 72 -8.06 -4.39 1.35
CA ASP A 72 -7.78 -3.49 2.46
C ASP A 72 -6.26 -3.30 2.66
N ARG A 73 -5.46 -4.36 2.56
CA ARG A 73 -3.99 -4.29 2.64
C ARG A 73 -3.38 -3.52 1.46
N SER A 74 -3.92 -3.70 0.26
CA SER A 74 -3.48 -2.94 -0.93
C SER A 74 -3.78 -1.44 -0.78
N ARG A 75 -4.97 -1.10 -0.27
CA ARG A 75 -5.35 0.29 0.02
C ARG A 75 -4.52 0.89 1.15
N PHE A 76 -4.26 0.13 2.21
CA PHE A 76 -3.37 0.54 3.29
C PHE A 76 -1.95 0.80 2.77
N LEU A 77 -1.40 -0.10 1.94
CA LEU A 77 -0.08 0.11 1.33
C LEU A 77 -0.08 1.39 0.48
N ARG A 78 -1.16 1.66 -0.26
CA ARG A 78 -1.29 2.89 -1.03
C ARG A 78 -1.34 4.12 -0.12
N PHE A 79 -2.08 4.06 0.98
CA PHE A 79 -2.15 5.14 1.95
C PHE A 79 -0.77 5.51 2.50
N VAL A 80 0.11 4.52 2.74
CA VAL A 80 1.44 4.77 3.31
C VAL A 80 2.50 5.10 2.25
N THR A 81 2.43 4.48 1.07
CA THR A 81 3.54 4.48 0.09
C THR A 81 3.17 5.05 -1.28
N GLY A 82 1.89 5.34 -1.51
CA GLY A 82 1.34 5.65 -2.84
C GLY A 82 1.23 4.43 -3.77
N ARG A 83 1.76 3.26 -3.41
CA ARG A 83 1.75 2.04 -4.24
C ARG A 83 0.72 1.02 -3.76
N LYS A 84 0.10 0.30 -4.69
CA LYS A 84 -0.89 -0.75 -4.39
C LYS A 84 -0.29 -2.15 -4.24
N ARG A 85 0.99 -2.34 -4.58
CA ARG A 85 1.65 -3.65 -4.66
C ARG A 85 3.08 -3.60 -4.11
N LEU A 86 3.53 -4.73 -3.60
CA LEU A 86 4.91 -4.97 -3.18
C LEU A 86 5.80 -5.33 -4.39
N PRO A 87 7.13 -5.14 -4.33
CA PRO A 87 7.91 -4.68 -3.18
C PRO A 87 7.87 -3.15 -3.00
N CYS A 88 7.64 -2.72 -1.77
CA CYS A 88 7.81 -1.33 -1.35
C CYS A 88 8.17 -1.30 0.14
N PRO A 89 9.32 -0.71 0.53
CA PRO A 89 9.65 -0.61 1.95
C PRO A 89 8.66 0.34 2.63
N LEU A 90 8.15 -0.09 3.79
CA LEU A 90 7.23 0.67 4.63
C LEU A 90 7.89 0.87 5.99
N TYR A 91 7.92 2.11 6.45
CA TYR A 91 8.48 2.47 7.75
C TYR A 91 7.34 2.77 8.73
N ILE A 92 7.43 2.27 9.95
CA ILE A 92 6.45 2.58 11.01
C ILE A 92 7.18 3.30 12.13
N SER A 93 6.74 4.52 12.39
CA SER A 93 7.23 5.38 13.46
C SER A 93 6.11 5.68 14.45
N PRO A 94 6.42 6.02 15.71
CA PRO A 94 5.40 6.40 16.66
C PRO A 94 4.81 7.76 16.26
N ASN A 95 3.49 7.90 16.29
CA ASN A 95 2.89 9.24 16.25
C ASN A 95 3.27 10.00 17.54
N LYS A 96 3.72 11.25 17.39
CA LYS A 96 4.20 12.09 18.51
C LYS A 96 3.07 12.80 19.27
N ALA A 97 1.83 12.70 18.81
CA ALA A 97 0.69 13.27 19.51
C ALA A 97 0.46 12.56 20.85
N SER A 98 0.07 13.34 21.87
CA SER A 98 -0.33 12.81 23.18
C SER A 98 -1.73 12.20 23.18
N ALA A 99 -2.56 12.58 22.20
CA ALA A 99 -3.90 12.02 22.03
C ALA A 99 -3.84 10.55 21.58
N ILE A 100 -4.75 9.74 22.13
CA ILE A 100 -4.99 8.36 21.67
C ILE A 100 -6.19 8.34 20.72
N ASP A 101 -6.36 7.25 19.98
CA ASP A 101 -7.50 7.01 19.07
C ASP A 101 -7.67 8.05 17.94
N CYS A 102 -6.64 8.84 17.66
CA CYS A 102 -6.57 9.68 16.48
C CYS A 102 -6.38 8.83 15.20
N LEU A 103 -6.63 9.44 14.04
CA LEU A 103 -6.35 8.78 12.77
C LEU A 103 -4.83 8.65 12.57
N PRO A 104 -4.36 7.57 11.92
CA PRO A 104 -2.96 7.47 11.54
C PRO A 104 -2.62 8.52 10.48
N GLU A 105 -1.37 8.95 10.48
CA GLU A 105 -0.83 9.86 9.47
C GLU A 105 0.21 9.12 8.64
N SER A 106 0.35 9.48 7.37
CA SER A 106 1.37 8.92 6.49
C SER A 106 2.16 9.99 5.76
N SER A 107 3.39 9.66 5.43
CA SER A 107 4.27 10.41 4.55
C SER A 107 4.67 9.50 3.40
N THR A 108 4.01 9.67 2.25
CA THR A 108 4.25 8.83 1.07
C THR A 108 5.62 9.06 0.44
N CYS A 109 6.20 10.25 0.61
CA CYS A 109 7.55 10.53 0.11
C CYS A 109 8.63 9.73 0.86
N SER A 110 8.38 9.38 2.13
CA SER A 110 9.28 8.57 2.96
C SER A 110 8.75 7.16 3.24
N ASN A 111 7.61 6.78 2.65
CA ASN A 111 6.88 5.54 2.93
C ASN A 111 6.64 5.30 4.43
N THR A 112 6.41 6.36 5.20
CA THR A 112 6.32 6.29 6.66
C THR A 112 4.87 6.35 7.14
N LEU A 113 4.49 5.43 8.01
CA LEU A 113 3.27 5.48 8.81
C LEU A 113 3.62 6.00 10.21
N TYR A 114 2.97 7.07 10.65
CA TYR A 114 3.02 7.52 12.04
C TYR A 114 1.87 6.88 12.80
N LEU A 115 2.18 5.82 13.55
CA LEU A 115 1.21 4.96 14.22
C LEU A 115 0.79 5.53 15.60
N PRO A 116 -0.49 5.90 15.77
CA PRO A 116 -1.01 6.35 17.06
C PRO A 116 -1.09 5.24 18.10
N ARG A 117 -1.30 5.63 19.35
CA ARG A 117 -1.78 4.71 20.39
C ARG A 117 -3.28 4.54 20.24
N TYR A 118 -3.73 3.29 20.31
CA TYR A 118 -5.15 2.94 20.28
C TYR A 118 -5.58 2.31 21.61
N SER A 119 -6.82 2.56 22.00
CA SER A 119 -7.43 2.00 23.21
C SER A 119 -7.78 0.51 23.08
N SER A 120 -7.97 0.02 21.85
CA SER A 120 -8.29 -1.38 21.55
C SER A 120 -7.97 -1.76 20.10
N ILE A 121 -7.88 -3.06 19.84
CA ILE A 121 -7.70 -3.63 18.50
C ILE A 121 -8.83 -3.20 17.56
N THR A 122 -10.09 -3.21 18.03
CA THR A 122 -11.25 -2.78 17.24
C THR A 122 -11.11 -1.33 16.77
N VAL A 123 -10.65 -0.43 17.65
CA VAL A 123 -10.43 0.97 17.29
C VAL A 123 -9.26 1.10 16.32
N ALA A 124 -8.15 0.39 16.55
CA ALA A 124 -7.01 0.37 15.64
C ALA A 124 -7.42 -0.05 14.22
N GLU A 125 -8.14 -1.17 14.11
CA GLU A 125 -8.63 -1.71 12.84
C GLU A 125 -9.56 -0.72 12.13
N GLN A 126 -10.54 -0.15 12.84
CA GLN A 126 -11.46 0.84 12.29
C GLN A 126 -10.73 2.08 11.77
N LYS A 127 -9.79 2.63 12.54
CA LYS A 127 -9.06 3.86 12.19
C LYS A 127 -8.09 3.63 11.03
N LEU A 128 -7.35 2.53 11.04
CA LEU A 128 -6.46 2.13 9.94
C LEU A 128 -7.26 1.91 8.65
N ARG A 129 -8.40 1.20 8.72
CA ARG A 129 -9.26 0.96 7.55
C ARG A 129 -9.85 2.28 7.05
N TYR A 130 -10.35 3.12 7.96
CA TYR A 130 -10.88 4.43 7.58
C TYR A 130 -9.84 5.27 6.83
N ALA A 131 -8.62 5.38 7.34
CA ALA A 131 -7.54 6.13 6.69
C ALA A 131 -7.18 5.55 5.31
N ALA A 132 -7.14 4.21 5.18
CA ALA A 132 -6.84 3.53 3.91
C ALA A 132 -7.87 3.82 2.80
N TYR A 133 -9.13 4.10 3.16
CA TYR A 133 -10.20 4.37 2.18
C TYR A 133 -10.46 5.86 1.94
N ASN A 134 -10.16 6.74 2.89
CA ASN A 134 -10.60 8.13 2.86
C ASN A 134 -9.47 9.14 2.63
N CYS A 135 -8.22 8.69 2.42
CA CYS A 135 -7.12 9.59 2.08
C CYS A 135 -7.18 9.99 0.59
N VAL A 136 -7.80 11.14 0.31
CA VAL A 136 -8.05 11.67 -1.05
C VAL A 136 -6.79 12.28 -1.68
N ALA A 137 -5.73 12.56 -0.90
CA ALA A 137 -4.53 13.24 -1.39
C ALA A 137 -3.82 12.50 -2.55
N ILE A 138 -4.00 11.19 -2.65
CA ILE A 138 -3.37 10.32 -3.66
C ILE A 138 -4.29 10.11 -4.89
N ASP A 139 -5.57 10.51 -4.81
CA ASP A 139 -6.58 10.27 -5.85
C ASP A 139 -6.77 11.44 -6.82
N THR A 140 -5.95 12.50 -6.73
CA THR A 140 -6.08 13.68 -7.61
C THR A 140 -5.95 13.33 -9.10
N ASP A 141 -5.28 12.22 -9.44
CA ASP A 141 -5.13 11.74 -10.82
C ASP A 141 -6.41 11.07 -11.38
N LEU A 142 -7.40 10.73 -10.55
CA LEU A 142 -8.63 10.06 -10.98
C LEU A 142 -9.79 11.02 -11.32
N ASN A 143 -9.64 12.32 -11.05
CA ASN A 143 -10.69 13.31 -11.31
C ASN A 143 -10.59 14.03 -12.67
N LEU A 144 -9.68 13.63 -13.56
CA LEU A 144 -9.53 14.23 -14.90
C LEU A 144 -10.48 13.64 -15.97
N GLY A 145 -11.62 13.07 -15.58
CA GLY A 145 -12.50 12.32 -16.48
C GLY A 145 -13.98 12.69 -16.51
N ASN A 146 -14.45 13.66 -15.72
CA ASN A 146 -15.89 13.99 -15.65
C ASN A 146 -16.18 15.50 -15.65
N GLU A 147 -15.44 16.30 -16.43
CA GLU A 147 -15.94 17.61 -16.86
C GLU A 147 -15.62 17.82 -18.35
N LEU A 148 -16.72 17.96 -19.14
CA LEU A 148 -16.87 18.21 -20.59
C LEU A 148 -16.98 16.98 -21.50
#